data_AF-A0A0P1EI46-F1
#
_entry.id   AF-A0A0P1EI46-F1
#
_cell.length_a   1.000
_cell.length_b   1.000
_cell.length_c   1.000
_cell.angle_alpha   90.00
_cell.angle_beta   90.00
_cell.angle_gamma   90.00
#
_symmetry.space_group_name_H-M   'P 1'
#
loop_
_entity.id
_entity.type
_entity.pdbx_description
1 polymer ?
#
loop_
_entity_poly.entity_id
_entity_poly.type
_entity_poly.pdbx_seq_one_letter_code
_entity_poly.pdbx_strand_id
1 'polypeptide(L)'
;MAEPTHRVLILGSAPAAAAAREWSRDPFNHIVAINNAWRIRDDWDFLIHPEDFPICNRPDELVRSQSIVEADEYVPHQNKFGGFVYAGGTMAFTAGYWALAALQPAVLAFFGCDMIYPNSGKTHFYGNGAADPLRADVTLRSLEAKSARLALFGAAQNCRVVRLSQGESRLVFPSVTTDTLMSDRLLSTKGMQAALQAEAKLNYFVSSGRYWEEEERFDAARIDHLDRMWLDAYCPQSLEYVA
;
A
#
# COMPACT_ATOMS: atom_id res chain seq x y z
N MET A 1 3.72 -8.27 -25.48
CA MET A 1 4.55 -8.33 -24.26
C MET A 1 4.04 -9.49 -23.43
N ALA A 2 4.91 -10.33 -22.87
CA ALA A 2 4.46 -11.41 -21.98
C ALA A 2 3.80 -10.78 -20.74
N GLU A 3 2.74 -11.39 -20.23
CA GLU A 3 2.13 -10.93 -18.97
C GLU A 3 3.16 -11.01 -17.84
N PRO A 4 3.17 -10.04 -16.91
CA PRO A 4 3.98 -10.15 -15.71
C PRO A 4 3.65 -11.46 -14.99
N THR A 5 4.66 -12.17 -14.49
CA THR A 5 4.46 -13.40 -13.72
C THR A 5 4.85 -13.25 -12.25
N HIS A 6 5.53 -12.15 -11.90
CA HIS A 6 6.09 -11.96 -10.57
C HIS A 6 5.02 -11.66 -9.53
N ARG A 7 5.17 -12.22 -8.33
CA ARG A 7 4.27 -12.02 -7.20
C ARG A 7 5.05 -11.41 -6.05
N VAL A 8 4.52 -10.33 -5.49
CA VAL A 8 5.14 -9.58 -4.39
C VAL A 8 4.26 -9.68 -3.17
N LEU A 9 4.85 -10.04 -2.03
CA LEU A 9 4.22 -9.97 -0.72
C LEU A 9 4.65 -8.68 -0.02
N ILE A 10 3.69 -7.83 0.34
CA ILE A 10 3.90 -6.68 1.23
C ILE A 10 3.54 -7.10 2.66
N LEU A 11 4.52 -7.06 3.57
CA LEU A 11 4.35 -7.38 4.99
C LEU A 11 4.28 -6.12 5.85
N GLY A 12 3.15 -5.95 6.52
CA GLY A 12 2.93 -4.94 7.55
C GLY A 12 3.06 -5.49 8.96
N SER A 13 2.54 -4.73 9.92
CA SER A 13 2.79 -4.95 11.35
C SER A 13 1.58 -5.39 12.17
N ALA A 14 0.39 -5.58 11.59
CA ALA A 14 -0.78 -6.03 12.32
C ALA A 14 -0.51 -7.38 13.02
N PRO A 15 -1.21 -7.73 14.13
CA PRO A 15 -0.88 -8.91 14.92
C PRO A 15 -0.87 -10.23 14.13
N ALA A 16 -1.78 -10.37 13.15
CA ALA A 16 -1.85 -11.54 12.29
C ALA A 16 -0.60 -11.74 11.41
N ALA A 17 0.17 -10.67 11.15
CA ALA A 17 1.37 -10.71 10.31
C ALA A 17 2.40 -11.73 10.80
N ALA A 18 2.47 -11.98 12.12
CA ALA A 18 3.39 -12.96 12.71
C ALA A 18 3.23 -14.36 12.14
N ALA A 19 2.02 -14.73 11.67
CA ALA A 19 1.77 -16.02 11.05
C ALA A 19 2.61 -16.25 9.79
N ALA A 20 3.00 -15.19 9.09
CA ALA A 20 3.81 -15.29 7.88
C ALA A 20 5.21 -15.84 8.12
N ARG A 21 5.69 -15.89 9.37
CA ARG A 21 6.97 -16.55 9.72
C ARG A 21 7.00 -18.02 9.33
N GLU A 22 5.87 -18.71 9.49
CA GLU A 22 5.75 -20.16 9.28
C GLU A 22 5.30 -20.52 7.86
N TRP A 23 5.03 -19.52 7.00
CA TRP A 23 4.56 -19.76 5.64
C TRP A 23 5.71 -20.18 4.73
N SER A 24 5.40 -20.98 3.71
CA SER A 24 6.31 -21.10 2.56
C SER A 24 6.54 -19.73 1.93
N ARG A 25 7.74 -19.50 1.41
CA ARG A 25 8.02 -18.34 0.56
C ARG A 25 7.19 -18.40 -0.72
N ASP A 26 7.03 -19.60 -1.29
CA ASP A 26 6.22 -19.78 -2.49
C ASP A 26 4.77 -19.36 -2.21
N PRO A 27 4.13 -18.65 -3.16
CA PRO A 27 4.55 -18.41 -4.54
C PRO A 27 5.22 -17.03 -4.78
N PHE A 28 5.72 -16.37 -3.74
CA PHE A 28 6.23 -15.00 -3.84
C PHE A 28 7.67 -14.94 -4.34
N ASN A 29 7.89 -14.13 -5.37
CA ASN A 29 9.23 -13.86 -5.89
C ASN A 29 9.98 -12.87 -5.00
N HIS A 30 9.25 -11.89 -4.46
CA HIS A 30 9.78 -10.89 -3.54
C HIS A 30 8.90 -10.69 -2.32
N ILE A 31 9.54 -10.41 -1.19
CA ILE A 31 8.91 -10.00 0.07
C ILE A 31 9.43 -8.59 0.40
N VAL A 32 8.49 -7.66 0.51
CA VAL A 32 8.73 -6.28 0.90
C VAL A 32 8.22 -6.11 2.33
N ALA A 33 9.14 -5.91 3.27
CA ALA A 33 8.83 -5.66 4.66
C ALA A 33 8.69 -4.15 4.93
N ILE A 34 7.68 -3.77 5.72
CA ILE A 34 7.46 -2.39 6.14
C ILE A 34 7.88 -2.21 7.59
N ASN A 35 8.71 -1.19 7.87
CA ASN A 35 9.14 -0.84 9.23
C ASN A 35 9.63 -2.08 9.99
N ASN A 36 9.06 -2.37 11.17
CA ASN A 36 9.45 -3.52 12.00
C ASN A 36 9.09 -4.90 11.39
N ALA A 37 8.34 -4.98 10.29
CA ALA A 37 7.92 -6.25 9.70
C ALA A 37 9.10 -7.10 9.19
N TRP A 38 10.29 -6.51 8.99
CA TRP A 38 11.51 -7.25 8.66
C TRP A 38 11.88 -8.30 9.72
N ARG A 39 11.37 -8.17 10.95
CA ARG A 39 11.60 -9.12 12.05
C ARG A 39 10.72 -10.38 11.97
N ILE A 40 9.77 -10.42 11.06
CA ILE A 40 8.82 -11.55 10.94
C ILE A 40 9.51 -12.73 10.26
N ARG A 41 10.21 -12.46 9.15
CA ARG A 41 10.92 -13.43 8.32
C ARG A 41 12.36 -12.95 8.12
N ASP A 42 13.30 -13.85 7.88
CA ASP A 42 14.70 -13.53 7.56
C ASP A 42 14.97 -13.45 6.05
N ASP A 43 14.08 -14.00 5.23
CA ASP A 43 14.19 -14.08 3.76
C ASP A 43 13.51 -12.92 3.02
N TRP A 44 13.28 -11.76 3.66
CA TRP A 44 12.78 -10.59 2.93
C TRP A 44 13.81 -10.08 1.91
N ASP A 45 13.34 -9.39 0.87
CA ASP A 45 14.18 -8.82 -0.19
C ASP A 45 14.35 -7.32 -0.01
N PHE A 46 13.27 -6.62 0.33
CA PHE A 46 13.26 -5.18 0.47
C PHE A 46 12.68 -4.75 1.81
N LEU A 47 13.36 -3.86 2.51
CA LEU A 47 12.83 -3.16 3.68
C LEU A 47 12.54 -1.72 3.30
N ILE A 48 11.30 -1.27 3.52
CA ILE A 48 10.88 0.11 3.29
C ILE A 48 10.42 0.72 4.62
N HIS A 49 10.93 1.91 4.92
CA HIS A 49 10.61 2.62 6.15
C HIS A 49 10.68 4.14 5.93
N PRO A 50 10.05 4.98 6.79
CA PRO A 50 10.13 6.43 6.65
C PRO A 50 11.53 6.96 7.02
N GLU A 51 11.83 8.20 6.66
CA GLU A 51 13.11 8.87 6.96
C GLU A 51 13.43 8.87 8.46
N ASP A 52 12.40 9.00 9.31
CA ASP A 52 12.50 9.05 10.77
C ASP A 52 12.52 7.68 11.45
N PHE A 53 12.58 6.58 10.68
CA PHE A 53 12.63 5.23 11.26
C PHE A 53 13.89 5.03 12.11
N PRO A 54 13.76 4.73 13.42
CA PRO A 54 14.90 4.70 14.33
C PRO A 54 15.97 3.69 13.91
N ILE A 55 17.24 4.10 13.93
CA ILE A 55 18.37 3.23 13.56
C ILE A 55 18.38 1.94 14.39
N CYS A 56 18.09 2.02 15.69
CA CYS A 56 18.02 0.85 16.57
C CYS A 56 16.87 -0.13 16.23
N ASN A 57 15.94 0.27 15.37
CA ASN A 57 14.87 -0.61 14.88
C ASN A 57 15.17 -1.22 13.51
N ARG A 58 16.25 -0.81 12.85
CA ARG A 58 16.70 -1.35 11.55
C ARG A 58 17.46 -2.67 11.75
N PRO A 59 17.60 -3.51 10.72
CA PRO A 59 18.48 -4.67 10.77
C PRO A 59 19.94 -4.24 11.03
N ASP A 60 20.65 -4.95 11.90
CA ASP A 60 22.06 -4.69 12.18
C ASP A 60 22.97 -5.15 11.02
N GLU A 61 22.58 -6.24 10.34
CA GLU A 61 23.28 -6.81 9.21
C GLU A 61 22.30 -7.13 8.08
N LEU A 62 22.75 -6.89 6.85
CA LEU A 62 22.02 -7.26 5.64
C LEU A 62 22.69 -8.45 4.97
N VAL A 63 21.90 -9.45 4.57
CA VAL A 63 22.42 -10.46 3.64
C VAL A 63 22.43 -9.90 2.22
N ARG A 64 23.21 -10.52 1.32
CA ARG A 64 23.45 -10.00 -0.03
C ARG A 64 22.18 -9.78 -0.87
N SER A 65 21.11 -10.52 -0.61
CA SER A 65 19.82 -10.40 -1.30
C SER A 65 18.91 -9.31 -0.73
N GLN A 66 19.28 -8.68 0.39
CA GLN A 66 18.47 -7.68 1.08
C GLN A 66 18.89 -6.27 0.71
N SER A 67 17.91 -5.40 0.52
CA SER A 67 18.12 -3.97 0.26
C SER A 67 17.16 -3.12 1.09
N ILE A 68 17.63 -1.97 1.55
CA ILE A 68 16.80 -0.97 2.22
C ILE A 68 16.43 0.10 1.18
N VAL A 69 15.13 0.37 1.05
CA VAL A 69 14.58 1.38 0.17
C VAL A 69 14.24 2.61 1.01
N GLU A 70 15.04 3.66 0.85
CA GLU A 70 14.86 4.94 1.56
C GLU A 70 14.14 5.98 0.67
N ALA A 71 13.91 7.17 1.23
CA ALA A 71 13.08 8.21 0.62
C ALA A 71 13.57 8.68 -0.74
N ASP A 72 14.88 8.77 -0.92
CA ASP A 72 15.50 9.11 -2.20
C ASP A 72 15.13 8.10 -3.31
N GLU A 73 14.83 6.86 -2.96
CA GLU A 73 14.36 5.84 -3.88
C GLU A 73 12.83 5.82 -4.01
N TYR A 74 12.08 5.75 -2.90
CA TYR A 74 10.62 5.58 -3.00
C TYR A 74 9.88 6.86 -3.40
N VAL A 75 10.38 8.06 -3.09
CA VAL A 75 9.71 9.34 -3.43
C VAL A 75 9.60 9.52 -4.95
N PRO A 76 10.68 9.39 -5.76
CA PRO A 76 10.57 9.48 -7.21
C PRO A 76 9.62 8.44 -7.81
N HIS A 77 9.56 7.23 -7.25
CA HIS A 77 8.65 6.18 -7.72
C HIS A 77 7.20 6.52 -7.43
N GLN A 78 6.87 6.96 -6.21
CA GLN A 78 5.52 7.38 -5.84
C GLN A 78 5.07 8.64 -6.59
N ASN A 79 5.99 9.55 -6.92
CA ASN A 79 5.70 10.73 -7.72
C ASN A 79 5.22 10.39 -9.14
N LYS A 80 5.63 9.24 -9.72
CA LYS A 80 5.07 8.75 -11.00
C LYS A 80 3.55 8.49 -10.92
N PHE A 81 3.01 8.37 -9.70
CA PHE A 81 1.59 8.17 -9.42
C PHE A 81 0.91 9.40 -8.79
N GLY A 82 1.49 10.59 -8.91
CA GLY A 82 0.90 11.84 -8.40
C GLY A 82 1.30 12.22 -6.98
N GLY A 83 2.25 11.51 -6.36
CA GLY A 83 2.83 11.90 -5.07
C GLY A 83 1.96 11.59 -3.85
N PHE A 84 2.43 12.02 -2.68
CA PHE A 84 1.97 11.54 -1.37
C PHE A 84 0.56 12.01 -0.98
N VAL A 85 0.17 13.23 -1.37
CA VAL A 85 -1.17 13.77 -1.04
C VAL A 85 -2.28 12.90 -1.62
N TYR A 86 -2.10 12.43 -2.86
CA TYR A 86 -3.07 11.59 -3.54
C TYR A 86 -2.91 10.11 -3.21
N ALA A 87 -1.67 9.62 -3.10
CA ALA A 87 -1.36 8.21 -2.81
C ALA A 87 -1.63 7.80 -1.36
N GLY A 88 -1.65 8.75 -0.43
CA GLY A 88 -1.74 8.51 1.01
C GLY A 88 -0.37 8.33 1.66
N GLY A 89 -0.15 9.00 2.79
CA GLY A 89 1.14 9.08 3.47
C GLY A 89 1.50 7.91 4.38
N THR A 90 0.89 6.72 4.20
CA THR A 90 1.24 5.53 4.99
C THR A 90 2.39 4.76 4.33
N MET A 91 3.18 4.06 5.13
CA MET A 91 4.20 3.17 4.58
C MET A 91 3.64 1.98 3.79
N ALA A 92 2.41 1.54 4.07
CA ALA A 92 1.78 0.48 3.29
C ALA A 92 1.48 0.94 1.85
N PHE A 93 0.97 2.17 1.69
CA PHE A 93 0.77 2.73 0.36
C PHE A 93 2.09 3.07 -0.32
N THR A 94 3.05 3.63 0.42
CA THR A 94 4.39 3.94 -0.08
C THR A 94 5.07 2.68 -0.63
N ALA A 95 5.07 1.59 0.15
CA ALA A 95 5.61 0.31 -0.30
C ALA A 95 4.85 -0.27 -1.49
N GLY A 96 3.52 -0.14 -1.50
CA GLY A 96 2.69 -0.59 -2.62
C GLY A 96 3.01 0.14 -3.92
N TYR A 97 3.08 1.48 -3.90
CA TYR A 97 3.42 2.27 -5.08
C TYR A 97 4.86 2.06 -5.53
N TRP A 98 5.82 1.97 -4.60
CA TRP A 98 7.20 1.61 -4.95
C TRP A 98 7.25 0.23 -5.63
N ALA A 99 6.60 -0.79 -5.06
CA ALA A 99 6.60 -2.14 -5.62
C ALA A 99 5.96 -2.20 -7.01
N LEU A 100 4.84 -1.49 -7.23
CA LEU A 100 4.25 -1.34 -8.57
C LEU A 100 5.24 -0.74 -9.56
N ALA A 101 5.94 0.33 -9.16
CA ALA A 101 6.84 1.07 -10.02
C ALA A 101 8.14 0.33 -10.36
N ALA A 102 8.75 -0.29 -9.33
CA ALA A 102 10.09 -0.86 -9.39
C ALA A 102 10.06 -2.35 -9.77
N LEU A 103 9.06 -3.10 -9.31
CA LEU A 103 8.99 -4.56 -9.49
C LEU A 103 7.96 -4.98 -10.55
N GLN A 104 7.03 -4.08 -10.93
CA GLN A 104 5.99 -4.31 -11.95
C GLN A 104 5.33 -5.70 -11.87
N PRO A 105 4.78 -6.08 -10.70
CA PRO A 105 4.32 -7.44 -10.47
C PRO A 105 2.99 -7.76 -11.17
N ALA A 106 2.71 -9.05 -11.31
CA ALA A 106 1.39 -9.57 -11.68
C ALA A 106 0.41 -9.54 -10.51
N VAL A 107 0.95 -9.71 -9.29
CA VAL A 107 0.21 -9.71 -8.03
C VAL A 107 0.98 -8.93 -6.98
N LEU A 108 0.28 -8.02 -6.32
CA LEU A 108 0.73 -7.32 -5.13
C LEU A 108 -0.18 -7.75 -3.96
N ALA A 109 0.32 -8.64 -3.12
CA ALA A 109 -0.44 -9.23 -2.02
C ALA A 109 -0.07 -8.56 -0.69
N PHE A 110 -1.03 -7.97 -0.01
CA PHE A 110 -0.85 -7.35 1.29
C PHE A 110 -1.19 -8.32 2.42
N PHE A 111 -0.33 -8.38 3.44
CA PHE A 111 -0.62 -9.07 4.69
C PHE A 111 -0.14 -8.25 5.89
N GLY A 112 -0.94 -8.20 6.96
CA GLY A 112 -0.60 -7.40 8.14
C GLY A 112 -0.75 -5.89 7.96
N CYS A 113 -1.47 -5.44 6.92
CA CYS A 113 -1.62 -4.03 6.54
C CYS A 113 -3.06 -3.53 6.70
N ASP A 114 -3.88 -4.18 7.51
CA ASP A 114 -5.34 -3.94 7.53
C ASP A 114 -5.77 -2.55 8.03
N MET A 115 -4.86 -1.83 8.71
CA MET A 115 -5.08 -0.50 9.29
C MET A 115 -6.29 -0.45 10.25
N ILE A 116 -6.54 -1.57 10.94
CA ILE A 116 -7.52 -1.68 12.01
C ILE A 116 -6.81 -1.57 13.36
N TYR A 117 -7.25 -0.64 14.20
CA TYR A 117 -6.67 -0.36 15.51
C TYR A 117 -7.77 -0.44 16.57
N PRO A 118 -7.96 -1.62 17.20
CA PRO A 118 -8.98 -1.77 18.24
C PRO A 118 -8.64 -0.99 19.51
N ASN A 119 -9.68 -0.56 20.24
CA ASN A 119 -9.54 0.19 21.50
C ASN A 119 -8.94 -0.65 22.66
N SER A 120 -8.82 -1.97 22.48
CA SER A 120 -8.20 -2.89 23.44
C SER A 120 -7.47 -4.02 22.73
N GLY A 121 -6.45 -4.58 23.37
CA GLY A 121 -5.59 -5.63 22.80
C GLY A 121 -4.32 -5.11 22.11
N LYS A 122 -3.60 -6.01 21.44
CA LYS A 122 -2.38 -5.66 20.68
C LYS A 122 -2.76 -5.06 19.34
N THR A 123 -2.19 -3.91 19.00
CA THR A 123 -2.35 -3.30 17.67
C THR A 123 -1.28 -3.78 16.69
N HIS A 124 -0.18 -4.36 17.18
CA HIS A 124 0.96 -4.81 16.37
C HIS A 124 1.45 -6.19 16.82
N PHE A 125 2.16 -6.91 15.95
CA PHE A 125 2.73 -8.22 16.30
C PHE A 125 3.76 -8.15 17.44
N TYR A 126 4.42 -7.00 17.60
CA TYR A 126 5.39 -6.72 18.67
C TYR A 126 4.76 -6.02 19.90
N GLY A 127 3.43 -6.03 20.03
CA GLY A 127 2.71 -5.43 21.15
C GLY A 127 1.91 -4.20 20.70
N ASN A 128 2.32 -3.02 21.16
CA ASN A 128 1.67 -1.75 20.83
C ASN A 128 2.63 -0.88 20.01
N GLY A 129 2.09 -0.20 19.01
CA GLY A 129 2.78 0.77 18.17
C GLY A 129 1.85 1.94 17.86
N ALA A 130 2.42 3.02 17.34
CA ALA A 130 1.63 4.18 16.92
C ALA A 130 0.65 3.79 15.81
N ALA A 131 -0.59 4.27 15.91
CA ALA A 131 -1.58 4.15 14.84
C ALA A 131 -1.35 5.25 13.80
N ASP A 132 -0.16 5.27 13.19
CA ASP A 132 0.24 6.29 12.19
C ASP A 132 -0.80 6.47 11.07
N PRO A 133 -1.40 5.40 10.50
CA PRO A 133 -2.47 5.54 9.51
C PRO A 133 -3.76 6.25 9.99
N LEU A 134 -3.95 6.44 11.30
CA LEU A 134 -5.13 7.10 11.88
C LEU A 134 -4.84 8.53 12.39
N ARG A 135 -3.65 9.09 12.13
CA ARG A 135 -3.35 10.47 12.51
C ARG A 135 -4.20 11.46 11.71
N ALA A 136 -4.49 12.60 12.33
CA ALA A 136 -5.18 13.69 11.65
C ALA A 136 -4.23 14.31 10.61
N ASP A 137 -4.30 13.82 9.38
CA ASP A 137 -3.44 14.23 8.27
C ASP A 137 -4.22 14.26 6.96
N VAL A 138 -3.91 15.25 6.14
CA VAL A 138 -4.59 15.55 4.88
C VAL A 138 -4.47 14.43 3.83
N THR A 139 -3.48 13.55 3.96
CA THR A 139 -3.25 12.40 3.06
C THR A 139 -3.97 11.14 3.53
N LEU A 140 -4.52 11.14 4.75
CA LEU A 140 -5.15 9.99 5.40
C LEU A 140 -6.66 10.17 5.62
N ARG A 141 -7.26 11.14 4.91
CA ARG A 141 -8.69 11.48 4.96
C ARG A 141 -9.61 10.26 4.76
N SER A 142 -9.31 9.42 3.76
CA SER A 142 -9.96 8.11 3.56
C SER A 142 -8.96 7.03 3.13
N LEU A 143 -8.62 6.13 4.05
CA LEU A 143 -7.75 4.97 3.77
C LEU A 143 -8.36 4.04 2.70
N GLU A 144 -9.69 3.91 2.69
CA GLU A 144 -10.43 3.15 1.68
C GLU A 144 -10.23 3.76 0.29
N ALA A 145 -10.34 5.08 0.16
CA ALA A 145 -10.12 5.74 -1.12
C ALA A 145 -8.66 5.64 -1.59
N LYS A 146 -7.70 5.77 -0.66
CA LYS A 146 -6.26 5.60 -0.98
C LYS A 146 -5.94 4.18 -1.42
N SER A 147 -6.52 3.18 -0.75
CA SER A 147 -6.39 1.78 -1.18
C SER A 147 -7.08 1.53 -2.53
N ALA A 148 -8.30 2.02 -2.75
CA ALA A 148 -9.00 1.95 -4.04
C ALA A 148 -8.15 2.53 -5.18
N ARG A 149 -7.55 3.71 -4.96
CA ARG A 149 -6.64 4.35 -5.91
C ARG A 149 -5.44 3.47 -6.23
N LEU A 150 -4.78 2.90 -5.23
CA LEU A 150 -3.65 1.97 -5.42
C LEU A 150 -4.06 0.73 -6.23
N ALA A 151 -5.21 0.13 -5.93
CA ALA A 151 -5.72 -1.04 -6.67
C ALA A 151 -5.99 -0.72 -8.14
N LEU A 152 -6.57 0.44 -8.44
CA LEU A 152 -6.84 0.87 -9.81
C LEU A 152 -5.55 1.14 -10.60
N PHE A 153 -4.52 1.72 -9.96
CA PHE A 153 -3.20 1.84 -10.59
C PHE A 153 -2.53 0.48 -10.80
N GLY A 154 -2.70 -0.47 -9.87
CA GLY A 154 -2.27 -1.85 -10.08
C GLY A 154 -2.95 -2.45 -11.31
N ALA A 155 -4.28 -2.34 -11.42
CA ALA A 155 -5.03 -2.86 -12.55
C ALA A 155 -4.61 -2.22 -13.88
N ALA A 156 -4.31 -0.91 -13.89
CA ALA A 156 -3.78 -0.21 -15.06
C ALA A 156 -2.41 -0.73 -15.53
N GLN A 157 -1.68 -1.42 -14.65
CA GLN A 157 -0.41 -2.09 -14.95
C GLN A 157 -0.55 -3.62 -15.09
N ASN A 158 -1.78 -4.13 -15.21
CA ASN A 158 -2.09 -5.57 -15.21
C ASN A 158 -1.66 -6.30 -13.92
N CYS A 159 -1.60 -5.58 -12.80
CA CYS A 159 -1.32 -6.11 -11.47
C CYS A 159 -2.61 -6.28 -10.67
N ARG A 160 -2.83 -7.47 -10.11
CA ARG A 160 -3.89 -7.71 -9.12
C ARG A 160 -3.40 -7.25 -7.75
N VAL A 161 -4.12 -6.33 -7.12
CA VAL A 161 -3.82 -5.89 -5.76
C VAL A 161 -4.81 -6.58 -4.82
N VAL A 162 -4.29 -7.42 -3.94
CA VAL A 162 -5.09 -8.34 -3.11
C VAL A 162 -4.63 -8.29 -1.66
N ARG A 163 -5.43 -8.82 -0.73
CA ARG A 163 -5.01 -9.03 0.67
C ARG A 163 -5.15 -10.50 1.07
N LEU A 164 -4.27 -10.94 1.96
CA LEU A 164 -4.25 -12.31 2.50
C LEU A 164 -4.86 -12.41 3.91
N SER A 165 -5.20 -11.27 4.50
CA SER A 165 -5.92 -11.22 5.78
C SER A 165 -7.37 -11.65 5.59
N GLN A 166 -7.95 -12.27 6.62
CA GLN A 166 -9.40 -12.51 6.71
C GLN A 166 -10.00 -11.51 7.72
N GLY A 167 -11.24 -11.08 7.48
CA GLY A 167 -11.95 -10.14 8.36
C GLY A 167 -11.86 -8.67 7.93
N GLU A 168 -12.04 -7.79 8.91
CA GLU A 168 -12.13 -6.34 8.75
C GLU A 168 -10.81 -5.75 8.25
N SER A 169 -10.90 -4.82 7.31
CA SER A 169 -9.74 -4.13 6.73
C SER A 169 -10.18 -2.79 6.16
N ARG A 170 -9.33 -1.76 6.28
CA ARG A 170 -9.48 -0.50 5.54
C ARG A 170 -8.98 -0.61 4.10
N LEU A 171 -8.26 -1.70 3.78
CA LEU A 171 -7.86 -2.02 2.42
C LEU A 171 -9.06 -2.63 1.70
N VAL A 172 -9.58 -1.94 0.68
CA VAL A 172 -10.74 -2.42 -0.09
C VAL A 172 -10.45 -3.62 -0.99
N PHE A 173 -9.21 -4.11 -0.97
CA PHE A 173 -8.72 -5.20 -1.80
C PHE A 173 -9.51 -6.50 -1.56
N PRO A 174 -9.68 -7.31 -2.61
CA PRO A 174 -10.22 -8.66 -2.49
C PRO A 174 -9.37 -9.50 -1.52
N SER A 175 -10.06 -10.24 -0.65
CA SER A 175 -9.45 -11.21 0.27
C SER A 175 -9.27 -12.53 -0.44
N VAL A 176 -8.04 -13.04 -0.49
CA VAL A 176 -7.68 -14.28 -1.19
C VAL A 176 -6.75 -15.15 -0.34
N THR A 177 -6.47 -16.37 -0.81
CA THR A 177 -5.43 -17.23 -0.27
C THR A 177 -4.22 -17.26 -1.22
N THR A 178 -3.11 -17.83 -0.78
CA THR A 178 -1.92 -18.03 -1.62
C THR A 178 -2.20 -18.85 -2.87
N ASP A 179 -3.19 -19.74 -2.82
CA ASP A 179 -3.60 -20.60 -3.94
C ASP A 179 -4.49 -19.87 -4.95
N THR A 180 -5.13 -18.77 -4.55
CA THR A 180 -6.12 -18.04 -5.37
C THR A 180 -5.66 -16.64 -5.79
N LEU A 181 -4.38 -16.31 -5.61
CA LEU A 181 -3.78 -15.01 -5.95
C LEU A 181 -4.09 -14.49 -7.36
N MET A 182 -4.20 -15.41 -8.34
CA MET A 182 -4.46 -15.09 -9.74
C MET A 182 -5.92 -15.28 -10.16
N SER A 183 -6.76 -15.82 -9.27
CA SER A 183 -8.14 -16.19 -9.58
C SER A 183 -9.04 -14.97 -9.75
N ASP A 184 -8.66 -13.84 -9.18
CA ASP A 184 -9.46 -12.62 -9.29
C ASP A 184 -9.29 -11.92 -10.64
N ARG A 185 -10.33 -11.21 -11.06
CA ARG A 185 -10.31 -10.44 -12.31
C ARG A 185 -9.58 -9.12 -12.11
N LEU A 186 -8.93 -8.65 -13.16
CA LEU A 186 -8.40 -7.28 -13.17
C LEU A 186 -9.57 -6.30 -13.13
N LEU A 187 -9.41 -5.26 -12.29
CA LEU A 187 -10.37 -4.16 -12.22
C LEU A 187 -10.38 -3.41 -13.57
N SER A 188 -11.55 -2.93 -13.97
CA SER A 188 -11.66 -1.95 -15.05
C SER A 188 -11.07 -0.62 -14.60
N THR A 189 -10.29 0.01 -15.47
CA THR A 189 -9.63 1.29 -15.21
C THR A 189 -10.38 2.48 -15.79
N LYS A 190 -11.53 2.25 -16.42
CA LYS A 190 -12.32 3.29 -17.12
C LYS A 190 -12.71 4.45 -16.21
N GLY A 191 -13.02 4.17 -14.94
CA GLY A 191 -13.43 5.18 -13.95
C GLY A 191 -12.30 6.12 -13.50
N MET A 192 -11.03 5.77 -13.73
CA MET A 192 -9.89 6.55 -13.24
C MET A 192 -9.77 7.93 -13.88
N GLN A 193 -10.17 8.05 -15.15
CA GLN A 193 -9.89 9.25 -15.95
C GLN A 193 -10.46 10.54 -15.32
N ALA A 194 -11.67 10.48 -14.76
CA ALA A 194 -12.30 11.63 -14.13
C ALA A 194 -11.56 12.05 -12.84
N ALA A 195 -11.17 11.09 -12.01
CA ALA A 195 -10.42 11.36 -10.78
C ALA A 195 -9.03 11.94 -11.11
N LEU A 196 -8.33 11.37 -12.09
CA LEU A 196 -7.02 11.87 -12.54
C LEU A 196 -7.08 13.31 -13.08
N GLN A 197 -8.13 13.65 -13.83
CA GLN A 197 -8.33 15.02 -14.31
C GLN A 197 -8.60 16.00 -13.16
N ALA A 198 -9.34 15.58 -12.14
CA ALA A 198 -9.58 16.39 -10.95
C ALA A 198 -8.29 16.58 -10.12
N GLU A 199 -7.47 15.54 -9.95
CA GLU A 199 -6.14 15.63 -9.33
C GLU A 199 -5.25 16.61 -10.09
N ALA A 200 -5.15 16.46 -11.41
CA ALA A 200 -4.34 17.33 -12.25
C ALA A 200 -4.77 18.81 -12.16
N LYS A 201 -6.08 19.09 -12.03
CA LYS A 201 -6.61 20.43 -11.86
C LYS A 201 -6.26 21.04 -10.49
N LEU A 202 -6.24 20.24 -9.43
CA LEU A 202 -5.91 20.68 -8.08
C LEU A 202 -4.41 20.87 -7.89
N ASN A 203 -3.59 20.02 -8.53
CA ASN A 203 -2.14 20.08 -8.51
C ASN A 203 -1.55 20.13 -7.07
N TYR A 204 -2.06 19.28 -6.19
CA TYR A 204 -1.53 19.06 -4.84
C TYR A 204 -0.32 18.12 -4.87
N PHE A 205 0.58 18.38 -5.81
CA PHE A 205 1.81 17.64 -6.00
C PHE A 205 2.96 18.36 -5.29
N VAL A 206 3.78 17.60 -4.56
CA VAL A 206 4.98 18.06 -3.85
C VAL A 206 6.12 17.12 -4.20
N SER A 207 7.02 17.60 -5.06
CA SER A 207 8.07 16.75 -5.67
C SER A 207 9.05 16.15 -4.66
N SER A 208 9.29 16.81 -3.52
CA SER A 208 10.14 16.29 -2.44
C SER A 208 9.50 15.16 -1.65
N GLY A 209 8.19 14.92 -1.81
CA GLY A 209 7.41 14.03 -0.95
C GLY A 209 7.06 14.64 0.42
N ARG A 210 7.71 15.74 0.82
CA ARG A 210 7.53 16.43 2.10
C ARG A 210 6.31 17.36 2.10
N TYR A 211 5.15 16.79 1.85
CA TYR A 211 3.91 17.56 1.69
C TYR A 211 3.52 18.38 2.94
N TRP A 212 3.98 17.97 4.12
CA TRP A 212 3.73 18.71 5.38
C TRP A 212 4.38 20.09 5.41
N GLU A 213 5.44 20.32 4.63
CA GLU A 213 6.05 21.65 4.46
C GLU A 213 5.13 22.62 3.68
N GLU A 214 4.10 22.07 3.06
CA GLU A 214 3.20 22.75 2.12
C GLU A 214 1.72 22.53 2.48
N GLU A 215 1.42 22.09 3.72
CA GLU A 215 0.09 21.63 4.14
C GLU A 215 -1.00 22.70 3.95
N GLU A 216 -0.65 23.97 4.12
CA GLU A 216 -1.54 25.12 3.95
C GLU A 216 -2.10 25.25 2.52
N ARG A 217 -1.46 24.63 1.51
CA ARG A 217 -1.94 24.61 0.12
C ARG A 217 -3.16 23.70 -0.08
N PHE A 218 -3.42 22.78 0.84
CA PHE A 218 -4.35 21.66 0.61
C PHE A 218 -5.70 21.89 1.28
N ASP A 219 -6.73 22.01 0.44
CA ASP A 219 -8.13 22.03 0.91
C ASP A 219 -8.64 20.60 1.16
N ALA A 220 -8.90 20.29 2.43
CA ALA A 220 -9.42 18.99 2.86
C ALA A 220 -10.74 18.62 2.20
N ALA A 221 -11.65 19.57 1.94
CA ALA A 221 -12.92 19.28 1.29
C ALA A 221 -12.75 18.88 -0.18
N ARG A 222 -11.71 19.41 -0.85
CA ARG A 222 -11.34 18.99 -2.21
C ARG A 222 -10.77 17.58 -2.22
N ILE A 223 -9.99 17.22 -1.21
CA ILE A 223 -9.45 15.87 -1.07
C ILE A 223 -10.56 14.88 -0.74
N ASP A 224 -11.48 15.23 0.15
CA ASP A 224 -12.66 14.40 0.45
C ASP A 224 -13.51 14.16 -0.82
N HIS A 225 -13.59 15.14 -1.72
CA HIS A 225 -14.25 14.96 -3.01
C HIS A 225 -13.49 14.01 -3.93
N LEU A 226 -12.16 14.15 -4.05
CA LEU A 226 -11.33 13.20 -4.81
C LEU A 226 -11.43 11.77 -4.24
N ASP A 227 -11.42 11.63 -2.93
CA ASP A 227 -11.51 10.33 -2.27
C ASP A 227 -12.83 9.62 -2.62
N ARG A 228 -13.95 10.37 -2.64
CA ARG A 228 -15.22 9.83 -3.17
C ARG A 228 -15.12 9.43 -4.64
N MET A 229 -14.49 10.23 -5.49
CA MET A 229 -14.31 9.88 -6.90
C MET A 229 -13.50 8.58 -7.09
N TRP A 230 -12.47 8.35 -6.27
CA TRP A 230 -11.68 7.11 -6.33
C TRP A 230 -12.46 5.89 -5.85
N LEU A 231 -13.25 6.04 -4.78
CA LEU A 231 -14.17 5.00 -4.34
C LEU A 231 -15.23 4.70 -5.42
N ASP A 232 -15.80 5.74 -6.03
CA ASP A 232 -16.75 5.61 -7.14
C ASP A 232 -16.11 5.11 -8.42
N ALA A 233 -14.78 5.12 -8.58
CA ALA A 233 -14.12 4.47 -9.72
C ALA A 233 -13.92 2.97 -9.46
N TYR A 234 -13.76 2.59 -8.20
CA TYR A 234 -13.55 1.22 -7.73
C TYR A 234 -14.88 0.44 -7.60
N CYS A 235 -15.90 1.07 -6.99
CA CYS A 235 -17.18 0.45 -6.60
C CYS A 235 -18.19 0.14 -7.73
N PRO A 236 -18.24 0.81 -8.90
CA PRO A 236 -19.14 0.45 -10.01
C PRO A 236 -18.93 -0.98 -10.52
N GLN A 237 -17.87 -1.64 -10.06
CA GLN A 237 -17.43 -2.97 -10.47
C GLN A 237 -17.68 -4.02 -9.39
N SER A 238 -17.80 -3.63 -8.11
CA SER A 238 -18.13 -4.54 -7.01
C SER A 238 -19.64 -4.79 -6.88
N LEU A 239 -20.48 -3.92 -7.44
CA LEU A 239 -21.95 -4.06 -7.44
C LEU A 239 -22.48 -4.98 -8.54
N GLU A 240 -21.69 -5.36 -9.54
CA GLU A 240 -22.05 -6.43 -10.48
C GLU A 240 -21.99 -7.83 -9.85
N TYR A 241 -21.56 -7.95 -8.59
CA TYR A 241 -21.39 -9.21 -7.87
C TYR A 241 -22.41 -9.42 -6.73
N VAL A 242 -23.50 -8.63 -6.71
CA VAL A 242 -24.69 -8.90 -5.90
C VAL A 242 -25.90 -9.01 -6.82
N ALA A 243 -25.92 -10.08 -7.62
CA ALA A 243 -27.11 -10.62 -8.29
C ALA A 243 -26.96 -12.13 -8.44
#